data_AF-A0A3P7MN86-F1
#
_entry.id   AF-A0A3P7MN86-F1
#
_cell.length_a   1.000
_cell.length_b   1.000
_cell.length_c   1.000
_cell.angle_alpha   90.00
_cell.angle_beta   90.00
_cell.angle_gamma   90.00
#
_symmetry.space_group_name_H-M   'P 1'
#
loop_
_entity.id
_entity.type
_entity.pdbx_description
1 polymer ?
#
loop_
_entity_poly.entity_id
_entity_poly.type
_entity_poly.pdbx_seq_one_letter_code
_entity_poly.pdbx_strand_id
1 'polypeptide(L)'
;MSLFRISEWYTNLYPAASCIAVGNLVENRDQLIIGGEDGLLIVLDPGGAEKDPVMLEQQTGKPIIDILIGEFLPSIGPILAVLSPRALSYFRLSYDAADASRTKLEAMFTHEIAEHAYNMCTIPSPTTLQILIQSVGCVLTLYQGEYLTIC
;
A
#
# COMPACT_ATOMS: atom_id res chain seq x y z
N MET A 1 -34.01 10.88 -17.31
CA MET A 1 -32.66 11.17 -17.81
C MET A 1 -31.79 11.57 -16.63
N SER A 2 -30.62 10.94 -16.42
CA SER A 2 -29.74 11.32 -15.30
C SER A 2 -29.03 12.63 -15.60
N LEU A 3 -29.18 13.60 -14.70
CA LEU A 3 -28.55 14.93 -14.74
C LEU A 3 -27.03 14.85 -14.44
N PHE A 4 -26.61 13.79 -13.74
CA PHE A 4 -25.22 13.53 -13.41
C PHE A 4 -24.75 12.29 -14.17
N ARG A 5 -23.65 12.45 -14.91
CA ARG A 5 -22.94 11.37 -15.59
C ARG A 5 -21.52 11.34 -15.08
N ILE A 6 -21.01 10.15 -14.81
CA ILE A 6 -19.59 9.94 -14.54
C ILE A 6 -18.89 10.09 -15.89
N SER A 7 -17.98 11.05 -16.00
CA SER A 7 -17.07 11.15 -17.13
C SER A 7 -15.92 10.17 -16.90
N GLU A 8 -16.09 8.95 -17.37
CA GLU A 8 -15.08 7.91 -17.29
C GLU A 8 -13.89 8.27 -18.17
N TRP A 9 -12.70 8.36 -17.57
CA TRP A 9 -11.45 8.66 -18.26
C TRP A 9 -10.49 7.45 -18.27
N TYR A 10 -10.63 6.56 -17.28
CA TYR A 10 -9.92 5.30 -17.17
C TYR A 10 -10.81 4.25 -16.54
N THR A 11 -10.70 3.02 -17.04
CA THR A 11 -11.44 1.86 -16.55
C THR A 11 -10.62 0.62 -16.77
N ASN A 12 -10.55 -0.24 -15.75
CA ASN A 12 -9.89 -1.51 -15.85
C ASN A 12 -10.52 -2.50 -14.87
N LEU A 13 -10.41 -3.80 -15.17
CA LEU A 13 -10.90 -4.86 -14.33
C LEU A 13 -9.71 -5.59 -13.71
N TYR A 14 -9.66 -5.60 -12.38
CA TYR A 14 -8.68 -6.36 -11.60
C TYR A 14 -9.41 -7.49 -10.85
N PRO A 15 -9.54 -8.70 -11.42
CA PRO A 15 -10.42 -9.74 -10.89
C PRO A 15 -10.05 -10.23 -9.49
N ALA A 16 -8.76 -10.18 -9.15
CA ALA A 16 -8.24 -10.63 -7.87
C ALA A 16 -8.09 -9.49 -6.84
N ALA A 17 -8.47 -8.25 -7.19
CA ALA A 17 -8.32 -7.11 -6.27
C ALA A 17 -9.15 -7.30 -5.00
N SER A 18 -8.48 -7.26 -3.85
CA SER A 18 -9.06 -7.36 -2.51
C SER A 18 -9.13 -6.02 -1.81
N CYS A 19 -8.16 -5.14 -2.06
CA CYS A 19 -8.06 -3.85 -1.38
C CYS A 19 -7.51 -2.75 -2.30
N ILE A 20 -7.76 -1.51 -1.88
CA ILE A 20 -7.34 -0.31 -2.59
C ILE A 20 -6.92 0.76 -1.60
N ALA A 21 -5.83 1.45 -1.89
CA ALA A 21 -5.33 2.57 -1.10
C ALA A 21 -5.01 3.76 -2.02
N VAL A 22 -5.13 4.96 -1.47
CA VAL A 22 -4.75 6.20 -2.15
C VAL A 22 -3.75 6.92 -1.26
N GLY A 23 -2.63 7.36 -1.83
CA GLY A 23 -1.63 8.08 -1.06
C GLY A 23 -0.65 8.82 -1.93
N ASN A 24 0.02 9.78 -1.31
CA ASN A 24 0.97 10.67 -1.97
C ASN A 24 2.37 10.05 -1.94
N LEU A 25 2.86 9.56 -3.07
CA LEU A 25 4.16 8.86 -3.18
C LEU A 25 5.08 9.49 -4.22
N VAL A 26 4.53 10.10 -5.28
CA VAL A 26 5.28 10.65 -6.42
C VAL A 26 4.88 12.09 -6.67
N GLU A 27 5.86 13.00 -6.68
CA GLU A 27 5.70 14.40 -7.13
C GLU A 27 4.51 15.16 -6.50
N ASN A 28 4.17 14.86 -5.25
CA ASN A 28 2.99 15.40 -4.56
C ASN A 28 1.64 15.08 -5.25
N ARG A 29 1.57 14.04 -6.10
CA ARG A 29 0.34 13.51 -6.67
C ARG A 29 -0.16 12.30 -5.88
N ASP A 30 -1.45 12.03 -5.97
CA ASP A 30 -2.06 10.83 -5.42
C ASP A 30 -1.84 9.64 -6.36
N GLN A 31 -1.27 8.57 -5.81
CA GLN A 31 -1.19 7.27 -6.47
C GLN A 31 -2.27 6.36 -5.91
N LEU A 32 -2.85 5.57 -6.81
CA LEU A 32 -3.80 4.52 -6.50
C LEU A 32 -3.03 3.20 -6.40
N ILE A 33 -3.12 2.52 -5.27
CA ILE A 33 -2.48 1.23 -5.05
C ILE A 33 -3.56 0.17 -4.92
N ILE A 34 -3.46 -0.89 -5.70
CA ILE A 34 -4.40 -2.01 -5.69
C ILE A 34 -3.64 -3.25 -5.22
N GLY A 35 -4.18 -3.94 -4.23
CA GLY A 35 -3.68 -5.22 -3.76
C GLY A 35 -4.64 -6.34 -4.13
N GLY A 36 -4.09 -7.48 -4.55
CA GLY A 36 -4.85 -8.68 -4.88
C GLY A 36 -4.66 -9.85 -3.92
N GLU A 37 -5.67 -10.72 -3.85
CA GLU A 37 -5.61 -12.00 -3.13
C GLU A 37 -4.59 -12.97 -3.75
N ASP A 38 -4.27 -12.78 -5.03
CA ASP A 38 -3.21 -13.48 -5.75
C ASP A 38 -1.80 -12.97 -5.40
N GLY A 39 -1.71 -11.90 -4.59
CA GLY A 39 -0.46 -11.27 -4.17
C GLY A 39 0.11 -10.28 -5.18
N LEU A 40 -0.65 -9.93 -6.21
CA LEU A 40 -0.28 -8.87 -7.14
C LEU A 40 -0.53 -7.49 -6.52
N LEU A 41 0.48 -6.63 -6.56
CA LEU A 41 0.40 -5.24 -6.14
C LEU A 41 0.58 -4.35 -7.37
N ILE A 42 -0.36 -3.43 -7.58
CA ILE A 42 -0.40 -2.56 -8.76
C ILE A 42 -0.37 -1.11 -8.28
N VAL A 43 0.51 -0.30 -8.88
CA VAL A 43 0.60 1.14 -8.61
C VAL A 43 0.15 1.89 -9.85
N LEU A 44 -0.80 2.80 -9.68
CA LEU A 44 -1.28 3.69 -10.73
C LEU A 44 -1.02 5.16 -10.37
N ASP A 45 -0.63 5.95 -11.36
CA ASP A 45 -0.53 7.42 -11.28
C ASP A 45 -1.50 8.07 -12.28
N PRO A 46 -2.75 8.30 -11.87
CA PRO A 46 -3.76 8.91 -12.74
C PRO A 46 -3.43 10.36 -13.14
N GLY A 47 -2.55 11.04 -12.38
CA GLY A 47 -2.12 12.40 -12.64
C GLY A 47 -0.82 12.51 -13.43
N GLY A 48 -0.23 11.38 -13.83
CA GLY A 48 0.98 11.33 -14.64
C GLY A 48 0.76 11.84 -16.07
N ALA A 49 1.86 12.15 -16.77
CA ALA A 49 1.81 12.56 -18.18
C ALA A 49 1.56 11.38 -19.14
N GLU A 50 1.72 10.15 -18.65
CA GLU A 50 1.57 8.93 -19.42
C GLU A 50 0.11 8.64 -19.75
N LYS A 51 -0.12 8.02 -20.91
CA LYS A 51 -1.47 7.63 -21.35
C LYS A 51 -2.02 6.44 -20.55
N ASP A 52 -1.15 5.51 -20.19
CA ASP A 52 -1.49 4.39 -19.31
C ASP A 52 -1.14 4.80 -17.87
N PRO A 53 -2.13 4.86 -16.96
CA PRO A 53 -1.86 5.25 -15.58
C PRO A 53 -1.13 4.15 -14.80
N VAL A 54 -1.03 2.91 -15.30
CA VAL A 54 -0.31 1.83 -14.60
C VAL A 54 1.19 2.11 -14.62
N MET A 55 1.77 2.38 -13.45
CA MET A 55 3.20 2.64 -13.29
C MET A 55 4.00 1.34 -13.20
N LEU A 56 3.52 0.39 -12.39
CA LEU A 56 4.15 -0.90 -12.19
C LEU A 56 3.18 -1.94 -11.65
N GLU A 57 3.52 -3.19 -11.91
CA GLU A 57 2.90 -4.37 -11.31
C GLU A 57 4.00 -5.21 -10.66
N GLN A 58 3.81 -5.62 -9.41
CA GLN A 58 4.79 -6.40 -8.67
C GLN A 58 4.13 -7.54 -7.90
N GLN A 59 4.66 -8.75 -8.10
CA GLN A 59 4.27 -9.90 -7.31
C GLN A 59 4.94 -9.87 -5.94
N THR A 60 4.15 -9.87 -4.87
CA THR A 60 4.64 -9.94 -3.48
C THR A 60 4.82 -11.37 -2.99
N GLY A 61 4.19 -12.34 -3.68
CA GLY A 61 4.26 -13.77 -3.37
C GLY A 61 3.35 -14.21 -2.21
N LYS A 62 2.57 -13.30 -1.62
CA LYS A 62 1.62 -13.57 -0.53
C LYS A 62 0.29 -12.85 -0.82
N PRO A 63 -0.88 -13.41 -0.47
CA PRO A 63 -2.15 -12.69 -0.58
C PRO A 63 -2.12 -11.36 0.16
N ILE A 64 -2.73 -10.32 -0.43
CA ILE A 64 -2.81 -8.99 0.17
C ILE A 64 -4.20 -8.82 0.79
N ILE A 65 -4.22 -8.51 2.09
CA ILE A 65 -5.43 -8.22 2.86
C ILE A 65 -5.74 -6.73 2.81
N ASP A 66 -4.73 -5.90 3.07
CA ASP A 66 -4.90 -4.47 3.23
C ASP A 66 -3.61 -3.71 2.90
N ILE A 67 -3.72 -2.43 2.56
CA ILE A 67 -2.61 -1.54 2.20
C ILE A 67 -2.81 -0.21 2.90
N LEU A 68 -1.76 0.26 3.57
CA LEU A 68 -1.69 1.60 4.14
C LEU A 68 -0.51 2.35 3.52
N ILE A 69 -0.68 3.67 3.38
CA ILE A 69 0.37 4.56 2.90
C ILE A 69 0.59 5.63 3.95
N GLY A 70 1.85 5.87 4.33
CA GLY A 70 2.15 6.87 5.33
C GLY A 70 3.60 6.90 5.78
N GLU A 71 3.90 7.85 6.66
CA GLU A 71 5.22 8.04 7.26
C GLU A 71 5.39 7.12 8.47
N PHE A 72 5.66 5.84 8.20
CA PHE A 72 5.89 4.83 9.25
C PHE A 72 7.33 4.84 9.78
N LEU A 73 8.27 5.40 9.00
CA LEU A 73 9.69 5.48 9.32
C LEU A 73 10.14 6.95 9.30
N PRO A 74 10.97 7.37 10.26
CA PRO A 74 11.45 8.74 10.31
C PRO A 74 12.36 9.02 9.10
N SER A 75 12.20 10.21 8.51
CA SER A 75 13.08 10.76 7.47
C SER A 75 13.11 10.02 6.12
N ILE A 76 12.26 9.00 5.91
CA ILE A 76 12.12 8.31 4.61
C ILE A 76 11.01 8.95 3.76
N GLY A 77 10.01 9.54 4.41
CA GLY A 77 8.78 9.99 3.78
C GLY A 77 7.72 8.88 3.71
N PRO A 78 6.66 9.06 2.90
CA PRO A 78 5.57 8.10 2.79
C PRO A 78 6.05 6.81 2.10
N ILE A 79 5.70 5.67 2.71
CA ILE A 79 5.97 4.34 2.18
C ILE A 79 4.70 3.48 2.25
N LEU A 80 4.70 2.36 1.54
CA LEU A 80 3.61 1.40 1.57
C LEU A 80 3.83 0.40 2.69
N ALA A 81 2.79 0.12 3.46
CA ALA A 81 2.68 -1.01 4.35
C ALA A 81 1.63 -1.97 3.78
N VAL A 82 2.04 -3.20 3.50
CA VAL A 82 1.21 -4.24 2.88
C VAL A 82 0.98 -5.35 3.90
N LEU A 83 -0.29 -5.58 4.22
CA LEU A 83 -0.68 -6.64 5.14
C LEU A 83 -1.00 -7.91 4.37
N SER A 84 -0.31 -8.98 4.73
CA SER A 84 -0.59 -10.35 4.33
C SER A 84 -1.01 -11.18 5.55
N PRO A 85 -1.61 -12.37 5.37
CA PRO A 85 -2.12 -13.16 6.49
C PRO A 85 -1.11 -13.43 7.60
N ARG A 86 0.19 -13.50 7.30
CA ARG A 86 1.26 -13.82 8.25
C ARG A 86 2.41 -12.80 8.24
N ALA A 87 2.25 -11.68 7.56
CA ALA A 87 3.34 -10.73 7.41
C ALA A 87 2.83 -9.29 7.23
N LEU A 88 3.57 -8.34 7.80
CA LEU A 88 3.46 -6.91 7.49
C LEU A 88 4.73 -6.50 6.75
N SER A 89 4.63 -6.22 5.47
CA SER A 89 5.76 -5.89 4.59
C SER A 89 5.76 -4.41 4.23
N TYR A 90 6.93 -3.77 4.31
CA TYR A 90 7.09 -2.37 3.94
C TYR A 90 7.81 -2.24 2.61
N PHE A 91 7.30 -1.36 1.76
CA PHE A 91 7.83 -1.11 0.43
C PHE A 91 7.99 0.38 0.16
N ARG A 92 9.09 0.74 -0.49
CA ARG A 92 9.35 2.09 -0.98
C ARG A 92 9.17 2.13 -2.49
N LEU A 93 8.34 3.05 -2.97
CA LEU A 93 8.27 3.36 -4.38
C LEU A 93 9.48 4.23 -4.76
N SER A 94 10.37 3.70 -5.60
CA SER A 94 11.45 4.44 -6.22
C SER A 94 10.98 4.89 -7.60
N TYR A 95 10.82 6.20 -7.79
CA TYR A 95 10.39 6.80 -9.04
C TYR A 95 11.51 7.63 -9.65
N ASP A 96 11.76 7.45 -10.94
CA ASP A 96 12.72 8.25 -11.70
C ASP A 96 11.98 9.02 -12.79
N ALA A 97 11.84 10.33 -12.60
CA ALA A 97 11.13 11.21 -13.53
C ALA A 97 11.79 11.31 -14.91
N ALA A 98 13.10 11.00 -15.02
CA ALA A 98 13.81 11.03 -16.29
C ALA A 98 13.66 9.71 -17.07
N ASP A 99 13.37 8.62 -16.38
CA ASP A 99 13.24 7.29 -16.97
C ASP A 99 12.24 6.44 -16.18
N ALA A 100 10.98 6.48 -16.62
CA ALA A 100 9.89 5.75 -15.99
C ALA A 100 10.13 4.23 -15.91
N SER A 101 10.96 3.66 -16.80
CA SER A 101 11.30 2.22 -16.78
C SER A 101 12.11 1.80 -15.56
N ARG A 102 12.73 2.77 -14.87
CA ARG A 102 13.48 2.55 -13.62
C ARG A 102 12.59 2.65 -12.39
N THR A 103 11.31 2.98 -12.57
CA THR A 103 10.33 2.96 -11.49
C THR A 103 10.19 1.55 -10.96
N LYS A 104 10.39 1.37 -9.66
CA LYS A 104 10.35 0.06 -9.02
C LYS A 104 9.88 0.17 -7.58
N LEU A 105 9.35 -0.92 -7.06
CA LEU A 105 8.92 -1.02 -5.69
C LEU A 105 9.92 -1.86 -4.88
N GLU A 106 10.70 -1.18 -4.03
CA GLU A 106 11.76 -1.77 -3.25
C GLU A 106 11.22 -2.30 -1.92
N ALA A 107 11.40 -3.60 -1.65
CA ALA A 107 11.10 -4.16 -0.33
C ALA A 107 12.11 -3.63 0.70
N MET A 108 11.60 -3.07 1.79
CA MET A 108 12.43 -2.51 2.86
C MET A 108 12.70 -3.55 3.95
N PHE A 109 11.64 -3.99 4.63
CA PHE A 109 11.69 -5.05 5.64
C PHE A 109 10.29 -5.66 5.81
N THR A 110 10.21 -6.73 6.58
CA THR A 110 8.96 -7.45 6.85
C THR A 110 8.94 -7.93 8.29
N HIS A 111 7.80 -7.72 8.96
CA HIS A 111 7.50 -8.34 10.24
C HIS A 111 6.70 -9.61 10.01
N GLU A 112 7.16 -10.73 10.56
CA GLU A 112 6.36 -11.95 10.61
C GLU A 112 5.33 -11.88 11.73
N ILE A 113 4.10 -12.32 11.45
CA ILE A 113 2.96 -12.25 12.35
C ILE A 113 2.62 -13.66 12.83
N ALA A 114 2.61 -13.85 14.15
CA ALA A 114 2.40 -15.15 14.79
C ALA A 114 0.96 -15.69 14.65
N GLU A 115 -0.02 -14.81 14.47
CA GLU A 115 -1.42 -15.17 14.19
C GLU A 115 -1.84 -14.70 12.81
N HIS A 116 -2.94 -15.25 12.28
CA HIS A 116 -3.48 -14.75 11.02
C HIS A 116 -4.04 -13.35 11.22
N ALA A 117 -3.55 -12.39 10.44
CA ALA A 117 -4.07 -11.03 10.42
C ALA A 117 -5.47 -10.98 9.78
N TYR A 118 -6.31 -10.05 10.24
CA TYR A 118 -7.65 -9.79 9.71
C TYR A 118 -7.73 -8.43 9.01
N ASN A 119 -7.25 -7.36 9.64
CA ASN A 119 -7.17 -6.01 9.07
C ASN A 119 -6.08 -5.18 9.77
N MET A 120 -5.88 -3.94 9.32
CA MET A 120 -5.03 -2.98 10.01
C MET A 120 -5.57 -1.55 9.95
N CYS A 121 -5.05 -0.67 10.80
CA CYS A 121 -5.29 0.76 10.70
C CYS A 121 -4.09 1.57 11.22
N THR A 122 -4.05 2.85 10.91
CA THR A 122 -3.03 3.76 11.44
C THR A 122 -3.43 4.31 12.79
N ILE A 123 -2.47 4.37 13.72
CA ILE A 123 -2.60 5.06 15.00
C ILE A 123 -1.65 6.28 14.98
N PRO A 124 -2.16 7.49 15.26
CA PRO A 124 -1.31 8.67 15.34
C PRO A 124 -0.38 8.57 16.56
N SER A 125 0.88 8.92 16.35
CA SER A 125 1.90 9.00 17.40
C SER A 125 2.73 10.28 17.19
N PRO A 126 3.34 10.85 18.25
CA PRO A 126 4.09 12.10 18.16
C PRO A 126 5.28 12.09 17.19
N THR A 127 5.80 10.90 16.86
CA THR A 127 7.02 10.76 16.04
C THR A 127 6.73 10.31 14.61
N THR A 128 6.04 9.18 14.47
CA THR A 128 5.76 8.52 13.19
C THR A 128 4.42 7.82 13.30
N LEU A 129 3.77 7.53 12.17
CA LEU A 129 2.55 6.74 12.16
C LEU A 129 2.85 5.33 12.67
N GLN A 130 1.99 4.83 13.55
CA GLN A 130 2.00 3.45 14.01
C GLN A 130 0.92 2.66 13.27
N ILE A 131 1.09 1.35 13.20
CA ILE A 131 0.11 0.45 12.59
C ILE A 131 -0.43 -0.49 13.66
N LEU A 132 -1.75 -0.51 13.83
CA LEU A 132 -2.42 -1.49 14.68
C LEU A 132 -2.98 -2.59 13.79
N ILE A 133 -2.60 -3.83 14.06
CA ILE A 133 -3.12 -5.02 13.38
C ILE A 133 -4.08 -5.74 14.32
N GLN A 134 -5.24 -6.13 13.79
CA GLN A 134 -6.14 -7.06 14.46
C GLN A 134 -5.96 -8.46 13.87
N SER A 135 -5.73 -9.46 14.71
CA SER A 135 -5.73 -10.85 14.31
C SER A 135 -7.14 -11.43 14.23
N VAL A 136 -7.31 -12.55 13.53
CA VAL A 136 -8.55 -13.35 13.53
C VAL A 136 -8.89 -13.83 14.96
N GLY A 137 -7.89 -14.01 15.81
CA GLY A 137 -8.03 -14.34 17.23
C GLY A 137 -8.46 -13.17 18.12
N CYS A 138 -8.77 -11.99 17.53
CA CYS A 138 -9.08 -10.75 18.23
C CYS A 138 -7.94 -10.20 19.10
N VAL A 139 -6.70 -10.55 18.76
CA VAL A 139 -5.51 -9.96 19.38
C VAL A 139 -5.13 -8.69 18.62
N LEU A 140 -4.83 -7.62 19.36
CA LEU A 140 -4.36 -6.36 18.79
C LEU A 140 -2.84 -6.28 18.96
N THR A 141 -2.12 -5.95 17.90
CA THR A 141 -0.66 -5.83 17.92
C THR A 141 -0.24 -4.52 17.27
N LEU A 142 0.56 -3.72 17.98
CA LEU A 142 0.99 -2.40 17.53
C LEU A 142 2.41 -2.47 16.95
N TYR A 143 2.59 -1.91 15.78
CA TYR A 143 3.86 -1.82 15.07
C TYR A 143 4.29 -0.36 14.96
N GLN A 144 5.56 -0.09 15.30
CA GLN A 144 6.18 1.22 15.17
C GLN A 144 7.46 1.10 14.33
N GLY A 145 7.31 1.26 13.01
CA GLY A 145 8.42 1.10 12.08
C GLY A 145 9.05 -0.29 12.17
N GLU A 146 10.32 -0.36 12.54
CA GLU A 146 11.06 -1.62 12.73
C GLU A 146 10.81 -2.30 14.07
N TYR A 147 10.08 -1.66 15.00
CA TYR A 147 9.84 -2.18 16.34
C TYR A 147 8.42 -2.73 16.50
N LEU A 148 8.33 -3.87 17.18
CA LEU A 148 7.09 -4.49 17.61
C LEU A 148 6.77 -4.05 19.05
N THR A 149 5.56 -3.54 19.28
CA THR A 149 5.03 -3.23 20.62
C THR A 149 3.77 -4.06 20.84
N ILE A 150 3.84 -5.02 21.77
CA ILE A 150 2.67 -5.83 22.14
C ILE A 150 1.82 -4.99 23.10
N CYS A 151 0.54 -4.79 22.78
CA CYS A 151 -0.42 -4.08 23.62
C CYS A 151 -1.27 -5.04 24.45
#